data_AF-A0A822J2R3-F1
#
_entry.id   AF-A0A822J2R3-F1
#
_cell.length_a   1.000
_cell.length_b   1.000
_cell.length_c   1.000
_cell.angle_alpha   90.00
_cell.angle_beta   90.00
_cell.angle_gamma   90.00
#
_symmetry.space_group_name_H-M   'P 1'
#
loop_
_entity.id
_entity.type
_entity.pdbx_description
1 polymer ?
#
loop_
_entity_poly.entity_id
_entity_poly.type
_entity_poly.pdbx_seq_one_letter_code
_entity_poly.pdbx_strand_id
1 'polypeptide(L)'
;MKVVFRIIGSEEDLKDVEGKEENVHFCFRPSEKNIFELVNKAPKLKRIQLPSSYQKTISNTTKTLLNMKNIKLLTGDIWGHRTDIDRFAEIEV
;
A
#
# COMPACT_ATOMS: atom_id res chain seq x y z
N MET A 1 -11.02 -14.38 -2.49
CA MET A 1 -10.06 -14.60 -3.62
C MET A 1 -8.68 -14.26 -3.08
N LYS A 2 -7.64 -15.09 -3.25
CA LYS A 2 -6.33 -14.77 -2.68
C LYS A 2 -5.68 -13.63 -3.44
N VAL A 3 -5.29 -12.57 -2.73
CA VAL A 3 -4.62 -11.40 -3.29
C VAL A 3 -3.28 -11.27 -2.59
N VAL A 4 -2.22 -11.20 -3.38
CA VAL A 4 -0.87 -10.97 -2.87
C VAL A 4 -0.66 -9.46 -2.72
N PHE A 5 -0.35 -9.03 -1.50
CA PHE A 5 0.05 -7.67 -1.18
C PHE A 5 1.54 -7.60 -0.93
N ARG A 6 2.20 -6.61 -1.53
CA ARG A 6 3.57 -6.24 -1.15
C ARG A 6 3.51 -5.49 0.18
N ILE A 7 4.21 -6.01 1.18
CA ILE A 7 4.33 -5.36 2.49
C ILE A 7 5.41 -4.28 2.41
N ILE A 8 5.06 -3.09 2.87
CA ILE A 8 6.00 -1.97 3.02
C ILE A 8 6.06 -1.64 4.50
N GLY A 9 7.18 -2.01 5.12
CA GLY A 9 7.47 -1.76 6.52
C GLY A 9 8.12 -0.40 6.77
N SER A 10 8.91 0.09 5.81
CA SER A 10 9.66 1.34 5.94
C SER A 10 9.70 2.15 4.64
N GLU A 11 10.17 3.40 4.73
CA GLU A 11 10.34 4.25 3.55
C GLU A 11 11.40 3.71 2.57
N GLU A 12 12.34 2.89 3.05
CA GLU A 12 13.34 2.23 2.21
C GLU A 12 12.71 1.13 1.36
N ASP A 13 11.69 0.42 1.86
CA ASP A 13 10.96 -0.59 1.09
C ASP A 13 10.20 0.03 -0.10
N LEU A 14 9.76 1.29 0.01
CA LEU A 14 9.18 2.03 -1.12
C LEU A 14 10.17 2.21 -2.27
N LYS A 15 11.47 2.25 -1.95
CA LYS A 15 12.51 2.34 -2.97
C LYS A 15 12.72 1.03 -3.71
N ASP A 16 12.44 -0.08 -3.06
CA ASP A 16 12.57 -1.44 -3.59
C ASP A 16 11.36 -1.87 -4.44
N VAL A 17 10.29 -1.07 -4.50
CA VAL A 17 9.12 -1.35 -5.35
C VAL A 17 9.52 -1.27 -6.83
N GLU A 18 9.45 -2.40 -7.53
CA GLU A 18 9.87 -2.54 -8.94
C GLU A 18 8.79 -2.10 -9.94
N GLY A 19 7.64 -1.64 -9.44
CA GLY A 19 6.53 -1.13 -10.25
C GLY A 19 5.72 -2.21 -10.97
N LYS A 20 5.99 -3.48 -10.65
CA LYS A 20 5.22 -4.65 -11.11
C LYS A 20 4.08 -4.99 -10.15
N GLU A 21 4.14 -4.47 -8.93
CA GLU A 21 3.23 -4.75 -7.83
C GLU A 21 1.87 -4.11 -8.06
N GLU A 22 0.82 -4.93 -8.04
CA GLU A 22 -0.56 -4.47 -8.24
C GLU A 22 -1.26 -4.13 -6.90
N ASN A 23 -0.82 -4.73 -5.79
CA ASN A 23 -1.40 -4.51 -4.48
C ASN A 23 -0.30 -4.29 -3.45
N VAL A 24 -0.47 -3.26 -2.62
CA VAL A 24 0.51 -2.85 -1.61
C VAL A 24 -0.18 -2.70 -0.27
N HIS A 25 0.47 -3.15 0.80
CA HIS A 25 0.06 -2.96 2.17
C HIS A 25 1.10 -2.16 2.95
N PHE A 26 0.65 -1.12 3.64
CA PHE A 26 1.51 -0.32 4.50
C PHE A 26 1.39 -0.76 5.95
N CYS A 27 2.50 -1.22 6.54
CA CYS A 27 2.58 -1.52 7.97
C CYS A 27 2.90 -0.29 8.83
N PHE A 28 3.26 0.84 8.21
CA PHE A 28 3.48 2.12 8.88
C PHE A 28 2.51 3.18 8.34
N ARG A 29 2.49 4.35 8.98
CA ARG A 29 1.71 5.48 8.51
C ARG A 29 2.46 6.16 7.35
N PRO A 30 2.01 6.05 6.09
CA PRO A 30 2.67 6.75 4.99
C PRO A 30 2.41 8.25 5.08
N SER A 31 3.42 9.06 4.77
CA SER A 31 3.22 10.48 4.49
C SER A 31 2.63 10.66 3.08
N GLU A 32 2.08 11.84 2.79
CA GLU A 32 1.55 12.14 1.44
C GLU A 32 2.61 11.92 0.37
N LYS A 33 3.86 12.36 0.63
CA LYS A 33 5.01 12.13 -0.25
C LYS A 33 5.23 10.64 -0.57
N ASN A 34 5.12 9.76 0.42
CA ASN A 34 5.29 8.31 0.23
C ASN A 34 4.23 7.74 -0.72
N ILE A 35 2.98 8.17 -0.57
CA ILE A 35 1.88 7.74 -1.45
C ILE A 35 2.12 8.22 -2.88
N PHE A 36 2.51 9.49 -3.05
CA PHE A 36 2.85 10.03 -4.36
C PHE A 36 4.02 9.30 -5.01
N GLU A 37 5.09 8.99 -4.25
CA GLU A 37 6.22 8.24 -4.78
C GLU A 37 5.80 6.82 -5.21
N LEU A 38 5.00 6.14 -4.39
CA LEU A 38 4.48 4.80 -4.72
C LEU A 38 3.66 4.80 -6.01
N VAL A 39 2.73 5.75 -6.14
CA VAL A 39 1.86 5.87 -7.31
C VAL A 39 2.65 6.17 -8.58
N ASN A 40 3.77 6.91 -8.47
CA ASN A 40 4.66 7.17 -9.60
C ASN A 40 5.52 5.96 -9.96
N LYS A 41 6.02 5.21 -8.97
CA LYS A 41 6.86 4.02 -9.20
C LYS A 41 6.07 2.81 -9.68
N ALA A 42 4.83 2.64 -9.20
CA ALA A 42 3.98 1.50 -9.50
C ALA A 42 2.83 1.89 -10.44
N PRO A 43 3.04 1.93 -11.76
CA PRO A 43 1.99 2.26 -12.73
C PRO A 43 0.89 1.19 -12.79
N LYS A 44 1.17 -0.04 -12.33
CA LYS A 44 0.21 -1.15 -12.28
C LYS A 44 -0.53 -1.24 -10.94
N LEU A 45 -0.31 -0.30 -10.02
CA LEU A 45 -0.94 -0.32 -8.72
C LEU A 45 -2.47 -0.21 -8.87
N LYS A 46 -3.18 -1.16 -8.27
CA LYS A 46 -4.65 -1.22 -8.26
C LYS A 46 -5.21 -1.02 -6.87
N ARG A 47 -4.49 -1.48 -5.83
CA ARG A 47 -5.00 -1.50 -4.45
C ARG A 47 -3.92 -1.10 -3.47
N ILE A 48 -4.28 -0.20 -2.56
CA ILE A 48 -3.47 0.17 -1.40
C ILE A 48 -4.26 -0.23 -0.16
N GLN A 49 -3.70 -1.14 0.63
CA GLN A 49 -4.26 -1.55 1.91
C GLN A 49 -3.56 -0.80 3.05
N LEU A 50 -4.37 -0.27 3.95
CA LEU A 50 -3.92 0.45 5.13
C LEU A 50 -4.72 -0.01 6.35
N PRO A 51 -4.09 -0.01 7.54
CA PRO A 51 -4.81 -0.10 8.80
C PRO A 51 -5.89 0.98 8.91
N SER A 52 -7.01 0.63 9.56
CA SER A 52 -8.17 1.52 9.73
C SER A 52 -7.82 2.86 10.36
N SER A 53 -6.81 2.87 11.23
CA SER A 53 -6.33 4.08 11.91
C SER A 53 -5.69 5.08 10.94
N TYR A 54 -4.95 4.59 9.94
CA TYR A 54 -4.18 5.45 9.03
C TYR A 54 -5.00 5.98 7.87
N GLN A 55 -5.95 5.19 7.36
CA GLN A 55 -6.82 5.63 6.26
C GLN A 55 -7.62 6.90 6.62
N LYS A 56 -8.01 7.07 7.89
CA LYS A 56 -8.70 8.27 8.39
C LYS A 56 -7.84 9.53 8.26
N THR A 57 -6.52 9.37 8.29
CA THR A 57 -5.57 10.48 8.26
C THR A 57 -5.08 10.85 6.86
N ILE A 58 -5.54 10.12 5.84
CA ILE A 58 -5.26 10.47 4.45
C ILE A 58 -6.12 11.68 4.05
N SER A 59 -5.45 12.73 3.59
CA SER A 59 -6.05 13.94 3.03
C SER A 59 -7.00 13.63 1.87
N ASN A 60 -8.05 14.44 1.72
CA ASN A 60 -8.96 14.30 0.58
C ASN A 60 -8.25 14.44 -0.77
N THR A 61 -7.24 15.31 -0.88
CA THR A 61 -6.43 15.46 -2.09
C THR A 61 -5.80 14.14 -2.53
N THR A 62 -5.20 13.42 -1.58
CA THR A 62 -4.58 12.12 -1.84
C THR A 62 -5.62 11.07 -2.23
N LYS A 63 -6.80 11.06 -1.60
CA LYS A 63 -7.91 10.17 -2.01
C LYS A 63 -8.35 10.45 -3.44
N THR A 64 -8.48 11.73 -3.81
CA THR A 64 -8.83 12.14 -5.18
C THR A 64 -7.77 11.70 -6.18
N LEU A 65 -6.49 11.91 -5.89
CA LEU A 65 -5.38 11.44 -6.73
C LEU A 65 -5.46 9.93 -6.98
N LEU A 66 -5.65 9.15 -5.92
CA LEU A 66 -5.76 7.70 -6.00
C LEU A 66 -6.96 7.28 -6.84
N ASN A 67 -8.10 7.94 -6.65
CA ASN A 67 -9.30 7.69 -7.45
C ASN A 67 -9.08 8.02 -8.94
N MET A 68 -8.41 9.14 -9.25
CA MET A 68 -8.05 9.50 -10.63
C MET A 68 -7.13 8.48 -11.30
N LYS A 69 -6.26 7.83 -10.52
CA LYS A 69 -5.39 6.74 -10.98
C LYS A 69 -6.06 5.36 -10.94
N ASN A 70 -7.36 5.30 -10.61
CA ASN A 70 -8.14 4.07 -10.46
C ASN A 70 -7.55 3.10 -9.39
N ILE A 71 -6.96 3.66 -8.34
CA ILE A 71 -6.39 2.94 -7.21
C ILE A 71 -7.40 2.90 -6.08
N LYS A 72 -7.74 1.69 -5.61
CA LYS A 72 -8.66 1.49 -4.49
C LYS A 72 -7.90 1.49 -3.16
N LEU A 73 -8.36 2.33 -2.24
CA LEU A 73 -7.95 2.25 -0.84
C LEU A 73 -8.77 1.16 -0.15
N LEU A 74 -8.08 0.15 0.36
CA LEU A 74 -8.64 -0.91 1.18
C LEU A 74 -8.26 -0.72 2.63
N THR A 75 -9.16 -1.10 3.51
CA THR A 75 -8.92 -1.13 4.94
C THR A 75 -8.63 -2.55 5.35
N GLY A 76 -7.51 -2.79 6.02
CA GLY A 76 -7.21 -4.10 6.58
C GLY A 76 -5.92 -4.08 7.36
N ASP A 77 -5.86 -4.95 8.37
CA ASP A 77 -4.70 -5.13 9.23
C ASP A 77 -4.15 -6.53 8.99
N ILE A 78 -2.85 -6.62 8.75
CA ILE A 78 -2.14 -7.89 8.62
C ILE A 78 -1.47 -8.14 9.97
N TRP A 79 -2.16 -8.87 10.83
CA TRP A 79 -1.64 -9.19 12.15
C TRP A 79 -0.80 -10.48 12.09
N GLY A 80 0.42 -10.45 12.64
CA GLY A 80 1.27 -11.65 12.77
C GLY A 80 2.18 -11.94 11.59
N HIS A 81 2.22 -11.08 10.56
CA HIS A 81 3.18 -11.22 9.47
C HIS A 81 4.55 -10.71 9.89
N ARG A 82 5.58 -11.55 9.70
CA ARG A 82 6.97 -11.20 9.95
C ARG A 82 7.58 -10.57 8.70
N THR A 83 7.62 -9.24 8.68
CA THR A 83 8.23 -8.45 7.60
C THR A 83 9.72 -8.75 7.42
N ASP A 84 10.38 -9.39 8.39
CA ASP A 84 11.77 -9.84 8.31
C ASP A 84 11.99 -11.10 7.45
N ILE A 85 10.95 -11.91 7.20
CA ILE A 85 11.06 -13.18 6.48
C ILE A 85 10.38 -13.12 5.11
N ASP A 86 9.27 -12.40 5.00
CA ASP A 86 8.51 -12.33 3.75
C ASP A 86 8.01 -10.91 3.46
N ARG A 87 8.35 -10.40 2.28
CA ARG A 87 7.94 -9.07 1.80
C ARG A 87 6.55 -9.08 1.15
N PHE A 88 5.91 -10.24 1.04
CA PHE A 88 4.60 -10.41 0.45
C PHE A 88 3.64 -11.12 1.42
N ALA A 89 2.39 -10.68 1.47
CA ALA A 89 1.35 -11.34 2.24
C ALA A 89 0.20 -11.73 1.32
N GLU A 90 -0.18 -13.01 1.37
CA GLU A 90 -1.41 -13.50 0.76
C GLU A 90 -2.58 -13.23 1.70
N ILE A 91 -3.51 -12.38 1.28
CA ILE A 91 -4.72 -12.07 2.04
C ILE A 91 -5.93 -12.49 1.23
N GLU A 92 -6.90 -13.11 1.89
CA GLU A 92 -8.23 -13.27 1.31
C GLU A 92 -9.01 -11.96 1.42
N VAL A 93 -9.27 -11.38 0.24
CA VAL A 93 -10.09 -10.18 0.04
C VAL A 93 -11.42 -10.58 -0.59
#